data_AF-A0A6B3HNF8-F1
#
_entry.id   AF-A0A6B3HNF8-F1
#
_cell.length_a   1.000
_cell.length_b   1.000
_cell.length_c   1.000
_cell.angle_alpha   90.00
_cell.angle_beta   90.00
_cell.angle_gamma   90.00
#
_symmetry.space_group_name_H-M   'P 1'
#
loop_
_entity.id
_entity.type
_entity.pdbx_description
1 polymer ?
#
loop_
_entity_poly.entity_id
_entity_poly.type
_entity_poly.pdbx_seq_one_letter_code
_entity_poly.pdbx_strand_id
1 'polypeptide(L)' 'SGPRGAGIVRLRVLAGAEVAHVRVELDEEAYRIAGHAHLVGLPLRVEGRLERRGGFRRLTGASQVAPVQV' A
#
# COMPACT_ATOMS: atom_id res chain seq x y z
N SER A 1 -7.14 -7.32 21.39
CA SER A 1 -7.58 -7.78 20.06
C SER A 1 -7.72 -6.57 19.15
N GLY A 2 -6.88 -6.45 18.12
CA GLY A 2 -7.01 -5.39 17.12
C GLY A 2 -8.05 -5.73 16.04
N PRO A 3 -8.41 -4.77 15.18
CA PRO A 3 -9.12 -5.08 13.94
C PRO A 3 -8.35 -6.12 13.13
N ARG A 4 -9.07 -7.11 12.59
CA ARG A 4 -8.54 -8.23 11.80
C ARG A 4 -9.07 -8.20 10.38
N GLY A 5 -8.37 -8.85 9.47
CA GLY A 5 -8.77 -8.95 8.06
C GLY A 5 -8.21 -7.85 7.16
N ALA A 6 -8.62 -7.87 5.89
CA ALA A 6 -8.10 -6.99 4.87
C ALA A 6 -8.40 -5.50 5.18
N GLY A 7 -7.41 -4.64 4.94
CA GLY A 7 -7.50 -3.20 5.14
C GLY A 7 -7.18 -2.43 3.86
N ILE A 8 -7.85 -1.30 3.67
CA ILE A 8 -7.51 -0.36 2.59
C ILE A 8 -6.62 0.73 3.15
N VAL A 9 -5.42 0.89 2.57
CA VAL A 9 -4.50 1.98 2.87
C VAL A 9 -4.41 2.95 1.69
N ARG A 10 -4.13 4.23 1.97
CA ARG A 10 -3.82 5.24 0.95
C ARG A 10 -2.33 5.53 1.01
N LEU A 11 -1.61 5.17 -0.05
CA LEU A 11 -0.17 5.41 -0.16
C LEU A 11 0.09 6.59 -1.09
N ARG A 12 1.05 7.43 -0.72
CA ARG A 12 1.68 8.40 -1.64
C ARG A 12 2.68 7.66 -2.51
N VAL A 13 2.62 7.89 -3.81
CA VAL A 13 3.58 7.30 -4.74
C VAL A 13 4.86 8.11 -4.73
N LEU A 14 5.99 7.41 -4.57
CA LEU A 14 7.32 8.00 -4.69
C LEU A 14 7.95 7.68 -6.07
N ALA A 15 7.68 6.49 -6.60
CA ALA A 15 8.12 6.04 -7.92
C ALA A 15 7.22 4.90 -8.44
N GLY A 16 7.33 4.57 -9.73
CA GLY A 16 6.70 3.37 -10.33
C GLY A 16 5.26 3.52 -10.79
N ALA A 17 4.57 4.62 -10.47
CA ALA A 17 3.25 4.94 -11.02
C ALA A 17 3.07 6.44 -11.26
N GLU A 18 2.45 6.82 -12.38
CA GLU A 18 2.22 8.22 -12.76
C GLU A 18 0.97 8.84 -12.08
N VAL A 19 0.82 8.60 -10.78
CA VAL A 19 -0.25 9.19 -9.97
C VAL A 19 0.25 9.54 -8.59
N ALA A 20 -0.29 10.60 -7.99
CA ALA A 20 0.18 11.05 -6.67
C ALA A 20 -0.14 10.07 -5.54
N HIS A 21 -1.30 9.40 -5.60
CA HIS A 21 -1.76 8.49 -4.54
C HIS A 21 -2.47 7.27 -5.13
N VAL A 22 -2.34 6.15 -4.43
CA VAL A 22 -3.05 4.90 -4.74
C VAL A 22 -3.75 4.37 -3.49
N ARG A 23 -4.93 3.77 -3.69
CA ARG A 23 -5.56 2.92 -2.68
C ARG A 23 -5.09 1.49 -2.87
N VAL A 24 -4.63 0.85 -1.81
CA VAL A 24 -4.15 -0.53 -1.84
C VAL A 24 -4.97 -1.34 -0.85
N GLU A 25 -5.48 -2.48 -1.30
CA GLU A 25 -6.08 -3.48 -0.43
C GLU A 25 -4.97 -4.43 0.03
N LEU A 26 -4.78 -4.51 1.33
CA LEU A 26 -3.73 -5.33 1.96
C LEU A 26 -4.39 -6.40 2.82
N ASP A 27 -3.82 -7.59 2.82
CA ASP A 27 -4.14 -8.59 3.84
C ASP A 27 -3.64 -8.14 5.23
N GLU A 28 -3.94 -8.94 6.25
CA GLU A 28 -3.61 -8.60 7.64
C GLU A 28 -2.10 -8.51 7.91
N GLU A 29 -1.27 -9.32 7.24
CA GLU A 29 0.18 -9.28 7.41
C GLU A 29 0.76 -8.03 6.77
N ALA A 30 0.42 -7.79 5.50
CA ALA A 30 0.86 -6.63 4.76
C ALA A 30 0.36 -5.31 5.39
N TYR A 31 -0.85 -5.29 5.94
CA TYR A 31 -1.37 -4.13 6.67
C TYR A 31 -0.53 -3.81 7.90
N ARG A 32 -0.12 -4.83 8.68
CA ARG A 32 0.76 -4.63 9.85
C ARG A 32 2.13 -4.12 9.44
N ILE A 33 2.71 -4.64 8.36
CA ILE A 33 3.98 -4.14 7.80
C ILE A 33 3.85 -2.67 7.42
N ALA A 34 2.78 -2.30 6.70
CA ALA A 34 2.54 -0.92 6.28
C ALA A 34 2.35 0.02 7.47
N GLY A 35 1.62 -0.42 8.50
CA GLY A 35 1.44 0.32 9.74
C GLY A 35 2.76 0.58 10.45
N HIS A 36 3.63 -0.43 10.59
CA HIS A 36 4.94 -0.25 11.20
C HIS A 36 5.80 0.71 10.36
N ALA A 37 5.92 0.48 9.05
CA ALA A 37 6.70 1.35 8.15
C ALA A 37 6.29 2.82 8.26
N HIS A 38 4.98 3.09 8.36
CA HIS A 38 4.46 4.44 8.60
C HIS A 38 4.95 5.05 9.91
N LEU A 39 4.94 4.29 11.01
CA LEU A 39 5.38 4.76 12.33
C LEU A 39 6.88 5.09 12.37
N VAL A 40 7.70 4.36 11.61
CA VAL A 40 9.16 4.56 11.57
C VAL A 40 9.63 5.42 10.37
N GLY A 41 8.68 5.93 9.56
CA GLY A 41 9.00 6.82 8.44
C GLY A 41 9.67 6.14 7.23
N LEU A 42 9.48 4.82 7.06
CA LEU A 42 10.05 4.08 5.93
C LEU A 42 9.06 3.96 4.77
N PRO A 43 9.50 4.17 3.51
CA PRO A 43 8.69 3.88 2.35
C PRO A 43 8.52 2.37 2.13
N LEU A 44 7.49 2.00 1.36
CA LEU A 44 7.20 0.62 0.99
C LEU A 44 7.44 0.42 -0.52
N ARG A 45 8.02 -0.73 -0.87
CA ARG A 45 7.83 -1.34 -2.19
C ARG A 45 6.55 -2.16 -2.15
N VAL A 46 5.74 -2.04 -3.20
CA VAL A 46 4.51 -2.82 -3.38
C VAL A 46 4.36 -3.12 -4.86
N GLU A 47 4.07 -4.36 -5.19
CA GLU A 47 3.78 -4.80 -6.55
C GLU A 47 2.28 -5.09 -6.70
N GLY A 48 1.74 -4.88 -7.90
CA GLY A 48 0.33 -5.10 -8.18
C GLY A 48 -0.11 -4.46 -9.49
N ARG A 49 -1.42 -4.53 -9.77
CA ARG A 49 -2.02 -3.97 -10.97
C ARG A 49 -2.68 -2.63 -10.67
N LEU A 50 -2.31 -1.59 -11.41
CA LEU A 50 -2.92 -0.29 -11.30
C LEU A 50 -4.22 -0.23 -12.10
N GLU A 51 -5.34 0.00 -11.42
CA GLU A 51 -6.67 0.10 -12.01
C GLU A 51 -7.29 1.49 -11.77
N ARG A 52 -8.17 1.91 -12.69
CA ARG A 52 -8.98 3.14 -12.56
C ARG A 52 -10.37 2.77 -12.04
N ARG A 53 -10.80 3.34 -10.91
CA ARG A 53 -12.17 3.17 -10.38
C ARG A 53 -12.65 4.47 -9.75
N GLY A 54 -13.78 5.00 -10.20
CA GLY A 54 -14.49 6.10 -9.52
C GLY A 54 -13.64 7.31 -9.13
N GLY A 55 -12.80 7.82 -10.04
CA GLY A 55 -11.97 9.02 -9.80
C GLY A 55 -10.66 8.78 -9.03
N PHE A 56 -10.38 7.55 -8.58
CA PHE A 56 -9.13 7.19 -7.92
C PHE A 56 -8.39 6.08 -8.66
N ARG A 57 -7.10 5.92 -8.32
CA ARG A 57 -6.33 4.73 -8.69
C ARG A 57 -6.31 3.73 -7.55
N ARG A 58 -6.54 2.47 -7.89
CA ARG A 58 -6.48 1.33 -6.97
C ARG A 58 -5.38 0.39 -7.44
N LEU A 59 -4.56 -0.08 -6.51
CA LEU A 59 -3.62 -1.16 -6.75
C LEU A 59 -4.29 -2.46 -6.29
N THR A 60 -4.54 -3.38 -7.22
CA THR A 60 -5.13 -4.70 -6.96
C THR A 60 -4.06 -5.79 -7.02
N GLY A 61 -4.29 -6.91 -6.34
CA GLY A 61 -3.32 -8.00 -6.26
C GLY A 61 -2.01 -7.58 -5.61
N ALA A 62 -2.10 -6.80 -4.53
CA ALA A 62 -0.94 -6.27 -3.83
C ALA A 62 -0.05 -7.41 -3.30
N SER A 63 1.24 -7.35 -3.60
CA SER A 63 2.24 -8.30 -3.15
C SER A 63 3.58 -7.59 -2.92
N GLN A 64 4.57 -8.33 -2.40
CA GLN A 64 5.92 -7.80 -2.13
C GLN A 64 5.90 -6.53 -1.25
N VAL A 65 4.98 -6.49 -0.28
CA VAL A 65 4.83 -5.35 0.64
C VAL A 65 5.98 -5.38 1.63
N ALA A 66 7.01 -4.59 1.36
CA ALA A 66 8.24 -4.57 2.14
C ALA A 66 8.75 -3.13 2.34
N PRO A 67 9.21 -2.76 3.56
CA PRO A 67 9.91 -1.50 3.76
C PRO A 67 11.19 -1.46 2.93
N VAL A 68 11.48 -0.31 2.34
CA VAL A 68 12.73 -0.07 1.60
C VAL A 68 13.47 1.13 2.18
N GLN A 69 14.80 1.07 2.15
CA GLN A 69 15.65 2.22 2.45
C GLN A 69 15.90 2.99 1.16
N VAL A 70 15.89 4.32 1.26
CA VAL A 70 16.16 5.26 0.16
C VAL A 70 17.35 6.14 0.52
#